data_AF-A0A2P6SCQ8-F1
#
_entry.id   AF-A0A2P6SCQ8-F1
#
_cell.length_a   1.000
_cell.length_b   1.000
_cell.length_c   1.000
_cell.angle_alpha   90.00
_cell.angle_beta   90.00
_cell.angle_gamma   90.00
#
_symmetry.space_group_name_H-M   'P 1'
#
loop_
_entity.id
_entity.type
_entity.pdbx_description
1 polymer ?
#
loop_
_entity_poly.entity_id
_entity_poly.type
_entity_poly.pdbx_seq_one_letter_code
_entity_poly.pdbx_strand_id
1 'polypeptide(L)' 'MVLTALAQCGRIEEARRLFCLMPERDVISWTAMVAEFSRNGRIDEAREVFDRMPRRNVV' A
#
# COMPACT_ATOMS: atom_id res chain seq x y z
N MET A 1 -0.27 8.39 6.47
CA MET A 1 0.16 8.46 7.90
C MET A 1 -0.33 7.26 8.71
N VAL A 2 -1.63 6.94 8.75
CA VAL A 2 -2.13 5.73 9.46
C VAL A 2 -1.71 4.43 8.75
N LEU A 3 -1.76 4.42 7.42
CA LEU A 3 -1.39 3.26 6.60
C LEU A 3 0.07 2.84 6.77
N THR A 4 0.99 3.81 6.77
CA THR A 4 2.42 3.61 7.06
C THR A 4 2.68 3.12 8.47
N ALA A 5 1.90 3.55 9.46
CA ALA A 5 2.04 3.08 10.83
C ALA A 5 1.56 1.62 11.00
N LEU A 6 0.43 1.27 10.38
CA LEU A 6 -0.08 -0.10 10.37
C LEU A 6 0.85 -1.04 9.61
N ALA A 7 1.43 -0.54 8.52
CA ALA A 7 2.47 -1.21 7.78
C ALA A 7 3.67 -1.51 8.69
N GLN A 8 4.26 -0.50 9.34
CA GLN A 8 5.40 -0.69 10.23
C GLN A 8 5.12 -1.61 11.43
N CYS A 9 3.88 -1.74 11.87
CA CYS A 9 3.49 -2.68 12.93
C CYS A 9 3.30 -4.13 12.45
N GLY A 10 3.57 -4.46 11.18
CA GLY A 10 3.34 -5.79 10.62
C GLY A 10 1.85 -6.15 10.48
N ARG A 11 0.95 -5.17 10.64
CA ARG A 11 -0.51 -5.36 10.56
C ARG A 11 -1.01 -5.09 9.15
N ILE A 12 -0.43 -5.82 8.19
CA ILE A 12 -0.67 -5.58 6.76
C ILE A 12 -2.15 -5.75 6.38
N GLU A 13 -2.87 -6.64 7.06
CA GLU A 13 -4.29 -6.86 6.75
C GLU A 13 -5.21 -5.76 7.28
N GLU A 14 -4.79 -5.04 8.30
CA GLU A 14 -5.49 -3.82 8.71
C GLU A 14 -5.15 -2.66 7.81
N ALA A 15 -3.89 -2.52 7.40
CA ALA A 15 -3.49 -1.56 6.39
C ALA A 15 -4.29 -1.78 5.10
N ARG A 16 -4.44 -3.03 4.65
CA ARG A 16 -5.25 -3.42 3.48
C ARG A 16 -6.73 -3.10 3.65
N ARG A 17 -7.32 -3.40 4.82
CA ARG A 17 -8.72 -3.04 5.10
C ARG A 17 -8.95 -1.54 5.05
N LEU A 18 -8.09 -0.75 5.70
CA LEU A 18 -8.15 0.70 5.66
C LEU A 18 -7.96 1.23 4.24
N PHE A 19 -7.01 0.66 3.50
CA PHE A 19 -6.78 1.00 2.11
C PHE A 19 -8.02 0.72 1.22
N CYS A 20 -8.73 -0.38 1.46
CA CYS A 20 -10.00 -0.68 0.78
C CYS A 20 -11.11 0.31 1.17
N LEU A 21 -11.14 0.76 2.43
CA LEU A 21 -12.11 1.72 2.95
C LEU A 21 -11.86 3.16 2.48
N MET A 22 -10.64 3.51 2.04
CA MET A 22 -10.33 4.85 1.55
C MET A 22 -11.03 5.11 0.19
N PRO A 23 -11.96 6.09 0.12
CA PRO A 23 -12.64 6.45 -1.12
C PRO A 23 -11.68 7.15 -2.11
N GLU A 24 -10.80 8.00 -1.59
CA GLU A 24 -9.69 8.60 -2.34
C GLU A 24 -8.36 8.06 -1.81
N ARG A 25 -7.54 7.53 -2.71
CA ARG A 25 -6.25 6.93 -2.39
C ARG A 25 -5.15 7.77 -2.99
N ASP A 26 -4.43 8.47 -2.12
CA ASP A 26 -3.25 9.24 -2.53
C ASP A 26 -2.08 8.33 -2.93
N VAL A 27 -1.15 8.91 -3.69
CA VAL A 27 0.12 8.29 -4.09
C VAL A 27 0.86 7.73 -2.88
N ILE A 28 0.84 8.45 -1.75
CA ILE A 28 1.48 8.05 -0.49
C ILE A 28 0.84 6.77 0.08
N SER A 29 -0.47 6.58 -0.07
CA SER A 29 -1.19 5.40 0.42
C SER A 29 -0.82 4.15 -0.38
N TRP A 30 -0.66 4.29 -1.70
CA TRP A 30 -0.21 3.21 -2.58
C TRP A 30 1.24 2.83 -2.29
N THR A 31 2.15 3.80 -2.22
CA THR A 31 3.57 3.53 -1.95
C THR A 31 3.77 2.90 -0.57
N ALA A 32 2.96 3.28 0.42
CA ALA A 32 2.97 2.63 1.74
C ALA A 32 2.59 1.13 1.66
N MET A 33 1.52 0.78 0.93
CA MET A 33 1.14 -0.62 0.75
C MET A 33 2.20 -1.43 0.00
N VAL A 34 2.74 -0.88 -1.09
CA VAL A 34 3.78 -1.54 -1.90
C VAL A 34 5.04 -1.79 -1.10
N ALA A 35 5.50 -0.78 -0.35
CA ALA A 35 6.66 -0.90 0.51
C ALA A 35 6.47 -1.98 1.57
N GLU A 36 5.27 -2.07 2.15
CA GLU A 36 5.03 -3.04 3.21
C GLU A 36 4.88 -4.48 2.71
N PHE A 37 4.20 -4.68 1.58
CA PHE A 37 4.17 -5.98 0.94
C PHE A 37 5.58 -6.44 0.56
N SER A 38 6.42 -5.51 0.08
CA SER A 38 7.83 -5.79 -0.22
C SER A 38 8.63 -6.17 1.03
N ARG A 39 8.42 -5.49 2.17
CA ARG A 39 9.10 -5.80 3.44
C ARG A 39 8.70 -7.15 4.03
N ASN A 40 7.45 -7.56 3.82
CA ASN A 40 6.95 -8.88 4.27
C ASN A 40 7.22 -10.01 3.27
N GLY A 41 8.01 -9.76 2.20
CA GLY A 41 8.32 -10.77 1.18
C GLY A 41 7.14 -11.12 0.26
N ARG A 42 6.02 -10.39 0.36
CA ARG A 42 4.81 -10.56 -0.46
C ARG A 42 4.93 -9.77 -1.75
N ILE A 43 5.95 -10.09 -2.56
CA ILE A 43 6.32 -9.35 -3.77
C ILE A 43 5.18 -9.33 -4.79
N ASP A 44 4.43 -10.43 -4.92
CA ASP A 44 3.32 -10.52 -5.88
C ASP A 44 2.20 -9.52 -5.55
N GLU A 45 1.86 -9.38 -4.28
CA GLU A 45 0.85 -8.40 -3.83
C GLU A 45 1.37 -6.97 -3.89
N ALA A 46 2.66 -6.75 -3.61
CA ALA A 46 3.29 -5.46 -3.82
C ALA A 46 3.14 -5.03 -5.29
N ARG A 47 3.36 -5.96 -6.22
CA ARG A 47 3.24 -5.72 -7.65
C ARG A 47 1.80 -5.49 -8.09
N GLU A 48 0.85 -6.28 -7.61
CA GLU A 48 -0.58 -6.09 -7.92
C GLU A 48 -1.07 -4.71 -7.47
N VAL A 49 -0.68 -4.28 -6.27
CA VAL A 49 -1.02 -2.95 -5.74
C VAL A 49 -0.32 -1.84 -6.54
N PHE A 50 0.95 -2.02 -6.88
CA PHE A 50 1.66 -1.06 -7.73
C PHE A 50 1.02 -0.94 -9.13
N ASP A 51 0.58 -2.06 -9.71
CA ASP A 51 -0.03 -2.10 -11.03
C ASP A 51 -1.42 -1.44 -11.06
N ARG A 52 -2.18 -1.55 -9.96
CA ARG A 52 -3.49 -0.90 -9.79
C ARG A 52 -3.42 0.60 -9.53
N MET A 53 -2.23 1.17 -9.36
CA MET A 53 -2.04 2.59 -9.08
C MET A 53 -2.39 3.44 -10.32
N PRO A 54 -3.48 4.24 -10.29
CA PRO A 54 -4.03 4.91 -11.47
C PRO A 54 -3.17 6.06 -12.01
N ARG A 55 -2.23 6.55 -11.20
CA ARG A 55 -1.20 7.52 -11.62
C ARG A 55 0.15 7.04 -11.10
N ARG A 56 0.88 6.34 -11.97
CA ARG A 56 2.34 6.26 -11.83
C ARG A 56 2.82 7.67 -12.13
N ASN A 57 3.40 8.35 -11.15
CA ASN A 57 4.03 9.63 -11.41
C ASN A 57 5.27 9.32 -12.28
N VAL A 58 5.09 9.37 -13.60
CA VAL A 58 6.16 9.37 -14.59
C VAL A 58 6.71 10.79 -14.58
N VAL A 59 7.69 11.04 -13.70
CA VAL A 59 8.56 12.22 -13.78
C VAL A 59 9.99 11.72 -13.73
#